data_AF-A2EPT3-F1
#
_entry.id   AF-A2EPT3-F1
#
_cell.length_a   1.000
_cell.length_b   1.000
_cell.length_c   1.000
_cell.angle_alpha   90.00
_cell.angle_beta   90.00
_cell.angle_gamma   90.00
#
_symmetry.space_group_name_H-M   'P 1'
#
loop_
_entity.id
_entity.type
_entity.pdbx_description
1 polymer ?
#
loop_
_entity_poly.entity_id
_entity_poly.type
_entity_poly.pdbx_seq_one_letter_code
_entity_poly.pdbx_strand_id
1 'polypeptide(L)'
;MSSQSVYDIYHEIEDIDRGIRAIRKNRYLSAMEKIAIIDEQLDIRNSKITELQQQRAREFKEFLDSLELDKTGVDAVLFEPTKCNIILRNEESHKLATSKKVGPWDRMTTKLFHKQNDKFEEIKLKQSERDSLRKKNLKAKVAELKKKPKLSDTEQISLFLMSKELEIIRKYQKGEQSSK
;
A
#
# COMPACT_ATOMS: atom_id res chain seq x y z
N MET A 1 -21.46 29.78 22.69
CA MET A 1 -21.48 28.32 22.51
C MET A 1 -20.04 27.87 22.41
N SER A 2 -19.62 26.89 23.22
CA SER A 2 -18.23 26.41 23.22
C SER A 2 -17.95 25.74 21.88
N SER A 3 -17.09 26.34 21.05
CA SER A 3 -16.61 25.71 19.83
C SER A 3 -15.83 24.47 20.24
N GLN A 4 -16.33 23.28 19.90
CA GLN A 4 -15.62 22.03 20.13
C GLN A 4 -14.27 22.09 19.41
N SER A 5 -13.17 21.64 20.01
CA SER A 5 -11.85 21.75 19.37
C SER A 5 -11.75 20.79 18.19
N VAL A 6 -11.00 21.17 17.14
CA VAL A 6 -10.59 20.28 16.04
C VAL A 6 -9.99 18.97 16.59
N TYR A 7 -9.23 19.06 17.69
CA TYR A 7 -8.64 17.90 18.36
C TYR A 7 -9.69 16.94 18.94
N ASP A 8 -10.76 17.49 19.53
CA ASP A 8 -11.83 16.68 20.13
C ASP A 8 -12.61 15.92 19.04
N ILE A 9 -12.90 16.59 17.92
CA ILE A 9 -13.59 15.96 16.78
C ILE A 9 -12.73 14.83 16.19
N TYR A 10 -11.42 15.00 16.13
CA TYR A 10 -10.51 13.93 15.70
C TYR A 10 -10.58 12.70 16.62
N HIS A 11 -10.59 12.91 17.94
CA HIS A 11 -10.72 11.81 18.90
C HIS A 11 -12.06 11.10 18.78
N GLU A 12 -13.14 11.83 18.59
CA GLU A 12 -14.47 11.24 18.36
C GLU A 12 -14.49 10.35 17.10
N ILE A 13 -13.88 10.80 16.00
CA ILE A 13 -13.74 9.99 14.78
C ILE A 13 -12.92 8.73 15.04
N GLU A 14 -11.81 8.84 15.79
CA GLU A 14 -10.98 7.69 16.13
C GLU A 14 -11.72 6.68 17.03
N ASP A 15 -12.52 7.15 17.97
CA ASP A 15 -13.31 6.31 18.86
C ASP A 15 -14.41 5.57 18.09
N ILE A 16 -15.05 6.22 17.11
CA ILE A 16 -15.97 5.57 16.17
C ILE A 16 -15.23 4.48 15.37
N ASP A 17 -14.04 4.77 14.84
CA ASP A 17 -13.23 3.80 14.09
C ASP A 17 -12.77 2.62 14.97
N ARG A 18 -12.55 2.83 16.28
CA ARG A 18 -12.33 1.76 17.26
C ARG A 18 -13.60 0.95 17.49
N GLY A 19 -14.75 1.61 17.64
CA GLY A 19 -16.07 0.99 17.79
C GLY A 19 -16.42 0.07 16.62
N ILE A 20 -16.26 0.53 15.38
CA ILE A 20 -16.49 -0.26 14.16
C ILE A 20 -15.61 -1.53 14.16
N ARG A 21 -14.33 -1.41 14.55
CA ARG A 21 -13.43 -2.58 14.65
C ARG A 21 -13.89 -3.58 15.71
N ALA A 22 -14.44 -3.10 16.83
CA ALA A 22 -14.99 -3.96 17.87
C ALA A 22 -16.25 -4.70 17.37
N ILE A 23 -17.18 -4.00 16.70
CA ILE A 23 -18.41 -4.59 16.14
C ILE A 23 -18.10 -5.69 15.12
N ARG A 24 -17.14 -5.47 14.22
CA ARG A 24 -16.72 -6.49 13.24
C ARG A 24 -16.27 -7.79 13.91
N LYS A 25 -15.54 -7.69 15.02
CA LYS A 25 -15.00 -8.82 15.78
C LYS A 25 -15.98 -9.43 16.78
N ASN A 26 -17.12 -8.79 17.03
CA ASN A 26 -18.11 -9.27 17.98
C ASN A 26 -18.70 -10.62 17.51
N ARG A 27 -18.71 -11.63 18.38
CA ARG A 27 -19.21 -12.97 18.03
C ARG A 27 -20.72 -13.14 18.27
N TYR A 28 -21.33 -12.23 19.03
CA TYR A 28 -22.73 -12.31 19.44
C TYR A 28 -23.69 -11.66 18.43
N LEU A 29 -23.17 -10.91 17.46
CA LEU A 29 -23.97 -10.24 16.43
C LEU A 29 -23.97 -11.07 15.14
N SER A 30 -25.14 -11.20 14.53
CA SER A 30 -25.27 -11.74 13.18
C SER A 30 -24.62 -10.83 12.14
N ALA A 31 -24.38 -11.36 10.95
CA ALA A 31 -23.77 -10.59 9.86
C ALA A 31 -24.61 -9.35 9.48
N MET A 32 -25.95 -9.48 9.46
CA MET A 32 -26.85 -8.37 9.11
C MET A 32 -26.90 -7.30 10.20
N GLU A 33 -26.92 -7.69 11.47
CA GLU A 33 -26.87 -6.74 12.60
C GLU A 33 -25.55 -5.98 12.62
N LYS A 34 -24.43 -6.66 12.34
CA LYS A 34 -23.13 -5.99 12.20
C LYS A 34 -23.14 -4.95 11.10
N ILE A 35 -23.73 -5.25 9.95
CA ILE A 35 -23.80 -4.32 8.82
C ILE A 35 -24.62 -3.10 9.23
N ALA A 36 -25.82 -3.28 9.78
CA ALA A 36 -26.69 -2.18 10.18
C ALA A 36 -26.03 -1.25 11.21
N ILE A 37 -25.40 -1.82 12.25
CA ILE A 37 -24.73 -1.02 13.29
C ILE A 37 -23.49 -0.31 12.73
N ILE A 38 -22.72 -0.97 11.84
CA ILE A 38 -21.56 -0.33 11.21
C ILE A 38 -22.00 0.81 10.29
N ASP A 39 -23.10 0.66 9.57
CA ASP A 39 -23.64 1.69 8.67
C ASP A 39 -24.02 2.95 9.46
N GLU A 40 -24.75 2.79 10.56
CA GLU A 40 -25.07 3.89 11.49
C GLU A 40 -23.81 4.59 12.03
N GLN A 41 -22.79 3.81 12.42
CA GLN A 41 -21.52 4.38 12.88
C GLN A 41 -20.78 5.14 11.78
N LEU A 42 -20.86 4.68 10.52
CA LEU A 42 -20.28 5.38 9.38
C LEU A 42 -21.00 6.70 9.07
N ASP A 43 -22.32 6.76 9.22
CA ASP A 43 -23.08 8.01 9.06
C ASP A 43 -22.68 9.05 10.11
N ILE A 44 -22.55 8.63 11.38
CA ILE A 44 -22.07 9.51 12.47
C ILE A 44 -20.64 9.99 12.16
N ARG A 45 -19.76 9.09 11.71
CA ARG A 45 -18.38 9.41 11.31
C ARG A 45 -18.34 10.45 10.19
N ASN A 46 -19.18 10.29 9.17
CA ASN A 46 -19.24 11.20 8.02
C ASN A 46 -19.73 12.59 8.43
N SER A 47 -20.71 12.66 9.34
CA SER A 47 -21.15 13.91 9.94
C SER A 47 -20.00 14.62 10.66
N LYS A 48 -19.23 13.90 11.48
CA LYS A 48 -18.06 14.44 12.19
C LYS A 48 -16.93 14.90 11.28
N ILE A 49 -16.70 14.20 10.16
CA ILE A 49 -15.75 14.65 9.13
C ILE A 49 -16.20 15.97 8.49
N THR A 50 -17.51 16.12 8.25
CA THR A 50 -18.06 17.36 7.69
C THR A 50 -17.90 18.51 8.67
N GLU A 51 -18.18 18.28 9.96
CA GLU A 51 -17.95 19.24 11.04
C GLU A 51 -16.48 19.68 11.12
N LEU A 52 -15.56 18.71 11.06
CA LEU A 52 -14.11 18.96 11.06
C LEU A 52 -13.66 19.84 9.89
N GLN A 53 -14.21 19.60 8.69
CA GLN A 53 -13.91 20.41 7.51
C GLN A 53 -14.42 21.84 7.66
N GLN A 54 -15.63 22.02 8.19
CA GLN A 54 -16.20 23.34 8.44
C GLN A 54 -15.39 24.14 9.46
N GLN A 55 -14.94 23.49 10.55
CA GLN A 55 -14.09 24.15 11.55
C GLN A 55 -12.74 24.55 10.97
N ARG A 56 -12.07 23.66 10.24
CA ARG A 56 -10.80 23.99 9.58
C ARG A 56 -10.93 25.11 8.55
N ALA A 57 -12.03 25.12 7.80
CA ALA A 57 -12.29 26.20 6.86
C ALA A 57 -12.50 27.54 7.58
N ARG A 58 -13.16 27.52 8.75
CA ARG A 58 -13.31 28.71 9.60
C ARG A 58 -11.96 29.18 10.14
N GLU A 59 -11.18 28.30 10.75
CA GLU A 59 -9.84 28.62 11.27
C GLU A 59 -8.92 29.16 10.17
N PHE A 60 -8.96 28.55 8.98
CA PHE A 60 -8.17 29.01 7.85
C PHE A 60 -8.62 30.39 7.35
N LYS A 61 -9.92 30.65 7.33
CA LYS A 61 -10.46 31.97 6.98
C LYS A 61 -10.06 33.03 8.01
N GLU A 62 -10.18 32.72 9.29
CA GLU A 62 -9.73 33.61 10.38
C GLU A 62 -8.22 33.89 10.29
N PHE A 63 -7.43 32.88 9.94
CA PHE A 63 -6.01 33.05 9.66
C PHE A 63 -5.75 33.98 8.46
N LEU A 64 -6.45 33.78 7.34
CA LEU A 64 -6.32 34.68 6.18
C LEU A 64 -6.72 36.12 6.51
N ASP A 65 -7.81 36.30 7.25
CA ASP A 65 -8.28 37.60 7.71
C ASP A 65 -7.24 38.27 8.64
N SER A 66 -6.52 37.49 9.46
CA SER A 66 -5.46 37.99 10.34
C SER A 66 -4.20 38.47 9.64
N LEU A 67 -3.98 38.06 8.38
CA LEU A 67 -2.82 38.48 7.60
C LEU A 67 -2.96 39.88 6.99
N GLU A 68 -4.11 40.54 7.19
CA GLU A 68 -4.43 41.88 6.66
C GLU A 68 -4.04 42.06 5.18
N LEU A 69 -4.12 40.99 4.40
CA LEU A 69 -3.79 41.02 2.98
C LEU A 69 -4.76 41.96 2.29
N ASP A 70 -4.23 42.92 1.52
CA ASP A 70 -5.05 43.79 0.68
C ASP A 70 -6.02 42.91 -0.11
N LYS A 71 -7.31 43.24 -0.04
CA LYS A 71 -8.45 42.44 -0.54
C LYS A 71 -8.47 42.24 -2.06
N THR A 72 -7.36 42.49 -2.74
CA THR A 72 -7.15 42.26 -4.17
C THR A 72 -6.62 40.85 -4.42
N GLY A 73 -7.52 39.87 -4.39
CA GLY A 73 -7.35 38.64 -5.17
C GLY A 73 -7.39 37.30 -4.44
N VAL A 74 -7.77 37.24 -3.16
CA VAL A 74 -8.03 35.95 -2.48
C VAL A 74 -9.53 35.64 -2.51
N ASP A 75 -10.04 35.31 -3.71
CA ASP A 75 -11.34 34.66 -3.79
C ASP A 75 -11.18 33.20 -3.37
N ALA A 76 -11.62 32.88 -2.15
CA ALA A 76 -11.81 31.52 -1.70
C ALA A 76 -13.01 30.92 -2.46
N VAL A 77 -12.79 30.50 -3.71
CA VAL A 77 -13.79 29.76 -4.49
C VAL A 77 -13.94 28.37 -3.86
N LEU A 78 -14.93 28.26 -2.99
CA LEU A 78 -15.45 27.03 -2.39
C LEU A 78 -16.34 26.31 -3.41
N PHE A 79 -15.74 25.58 -4.36
CA PHE A 79 -16.43 24.55 -5.14
C PHE A 79 -15.49 23.38 -5.36
N GLU A 80 -15.67 22.34 -4.54
CA GLU A 80 -15.02 21.01 -4.62
C GLU A 80 -13.47 20.99 -4.72
N PRO A 81 -12.78 20.04 -4.07
CA PRO A 81 -11.33 20.05 -4.04
C PRO A 81 -10.81 19.59 -5.40
N THR A 82 -10.54 20.50 -6.33
CA THR A 82 -9.77 20.13 -7.53
C THR A 82 -8.55 20.99 -7.80
N LYS A 83 -8.54 22.32 -7.63
CA LYS A 83 -7.32 23.11 -7.89
C LYS A 83 -7.23 24.39 -7.06
N CYS A 84 -6.19 24.49 -6.23
CA CYS A 84 -5.70 25.77 -5.70
C CYS A 84 -4.77 26.39 -6.76
N ASN A 85 -5.19 27.49 -7.38
CA ASN A 85 -4.34 28.27 -8.28
C ASN A 85 -3.61 29.35 -7.48
N ILE A 86 -2.36 29.07 -7.10
CA ILE A 86 -1.49 30.07 -6.47
C ILE A 86 -0.86 30.89 -7.61
N ILE A 87 -1.25 32.16 -7.74
CA ILE A 87 -0.64 33.10 -8.69
C ILE A 87 0.60 33.72 -8.02
N LEU A 88 1.77 33.12 -8.24
CA LEU A 88 3.04 33.68 -7.75
C LEU A 88 3.55 34.73 -8.74
N ARG A 89 3.48 36.02 -8.38
CA ARG A 89 4.07 37.13 -9.15
C ARG A 89 5.47 37.46 -8.62
N ASN A 90 6.40 36.51 -8.74
CA ASN A 90 7.81 36.74 -8.44
C ASN A 90 8.65 36.23 -9.61
N GLU A 91 9.64 36.99 -10.06
CA GLU A 91 10.50 36.67 -11.21
C GLU A 91 11.20 35.30 -11.05
N GLU A 92 11.43 34.87 -9.81
CA GLU A 92 12.00 33.55 -9.48
C GLU A 92 11.05 32.35 -9.72
N SER A 93 9.74 32.59 -9.84
CA SER A 93 8.73 31.52 -10.00
C SER A 93 8.86 30.77 -11.32
N HIS A 94 9.47 31.39 -12.35
CA HIS A 94 9.77 30.75 -13.62
C HIS A 94 10.73 29.55 -13.48
N LYS A 95 11.62 29.56 -12.47
CA LYS A 95 12.52 28.42 -12.21
C LYS A 95 11.73 27.19 -11.71
N LEU A 96 10.70 27.38 -10.88
CA LEU A 96 9.84 26.30 -10.36
C LEU A 96 8.87 25.74 -11.42
N ALA A 97 8.41 26.57 -12.36
CA ALA A 97 7.49 26.17 -13.43
C ALA A 97 8.11 25.19 -14.45
N THR A 98 9.45 25.09 -14.50
CA THR A 98 10.15 24.14 -15.38
C THR A 98 10.27 22.72 -14.79
N SER A 99 9.83 22.52 -13.54
CA SER A 99 9.83 21.19 -12.94
C SER A 99 8.84 20.29 -13.71
N LYS A 100 9.35 19.14 -14.19
CA LYS A 100 8.55 18.13 -14.91
C LYS A 100 7.26 17.87 -14.13
N LYS A 101 6.10 17.97 -14.78
CA LYS A 101 4.81 17.65 -14.18
C LYS A 101 4.81 16.19 -13.73
N VAL A 102 5.13 15.96 -12.46
CA VAL A 102 5.03 14.65 -11.83
C VAL A 102 3.54 14.38 -11.61
N GLY A 103 2.99 13.38 -12.30
CA GLY A 103 1.59 13.02 -12.17
C GLY A 103 1.23 12.64 -10.73
N PRO A 104 -0.05 12.74 -10.32
CA PRO A 104 -0.50 12.28 -9.01
C PRO A 104 -0.11 10.83 -8.72
N TRP A 105 -0.19 9.99 -9.76
CA TRP A 105 0.28 8.60 -9.74
C TRP A 105 1.78 8.49 -9.49
N ASP A 106 2.62 9.25 -10.20
CA ASP A 106 4.08 9.23 -10.00
C ASP A 106 4.49 9.69 -8.60
N ARG A 107 3.78 10.65 -7.99
CA ARG A 107 4.03 11.07 -6.59
C ARG A 107 3.63 10.01 -5.58
N MET A 108 2.54 9.29 -5.84
CA MET A 108 2.05 8.23 -4.96
C MET A 108 2.92 6.98 -5.07
N THR A 109 3.40 6.65 -6.28
CA THR A 109 4.22 5.47 -6.52
C THR A 109 5.69 5.65 -6.16
N THR A 110 6.27 6.84 -6.26
CA THR A 110 7.70 7.05 -5.92
C THR A 110 8.05 6.68 -4.47
N LYS A 111 7.15 6.93 -3.50
CA LYS A 111 7.41 6.55 -2.08
C LYS A 111 7.07 5.10 -1.75
N LEU A 112 6.05 4.51 -2.41
CA LEU A 112 5.61 3.14 -2.14
C LEU A 112 6.44 2.09 -2.88
N PHE A 113 6.90 2.37 -4.10
CA PHE A 113 7.62 1.39 -4.92
C PHE A 113 9.14 1.46 -4.77
N HIS A 114 9.73 2.60 -4.33
CA HIS A 114 11.17 2.62 -4.00
C HIS A 114 11.51 1.74 -2.78
N LYS A 115 10.64 1.68 -1.76
CA LYS A 115 10.89 0.81 -0.59
C LYS A 115 10.59 -0.67 -0.83
N GLN A 116 9.81 -1.00 -1.86
CA GLN A 116 9.45 -2.38 -2.17
C GLN A 116 10.35 -3.01 -3.24
N ASN A 117 10.86 -2.26 -4.22
CA ASN A 117 11.71 -2.84 -5.27
C ASN A 117 13.02 -3.43 -4.73
N ASP A 118 13.71 -2.76 -3.80
CA ASP A 118 14.97 -3.29 -3.25
C ASP A 118 14.75 -4.59 -2.48
N LYS A 119 13.66 -4.68 -1.71
CA LYS A 119 13.30 -5.91 -0.99
C LYS A 119 12.81 -7.01 -1.93
N PHE A 120 12.11 -6.68 -3.01
CA PHE A 120 11.57 -7.68 -3.94
C PHE A 120 12.66 -8.26 -4.84
N GLU A 121 13.60 -7.44 -5.30
CA GLU A 121 14.82 -7.88 -5.99
C GLU A 121 15.70 -8.73 -5.07
N GLU A 122 15.91 -8.33 -3.82
CA GLU A 122 16.69 -9.10 -2.85
C GLU A 122 16.04 -10.47 -2.52
N ILE A 123 14.72 -10.53 -2.40
CA ILE A 123 13.98 -11.79 -2.17
C ILE A 123 14.06 -12.69 -3.41
N LYS A 124 13.89 -12.15 -4.63
CA LYS A 124 14.05 -12.93 -5.87
C LYS A 124 15.47 -13.45 -6.04
N LEU A 125 16.48 -12.65 -5.70
CA LEU A 125 17.89 -13.04 -5.77
C LEU A 125 18.18 -14.18 -4.77
N LYS A 126 17.76 -14.02 -3.50
CA LYS A 126 17.90 -15.06 -2.47
C LYS A 126 17.15 -16.35 -2.80
N GLN A 127 16.00 -16.25 -3.46
CA GLN A 127 15.22 -17.41 -3.89
C GLN A 127 15.88 -18.13 -5.08
N SER A 128 16.38 -17.39 -6.07
CA SER A 128 17.17 -17.91 -7.19
C SER A 128 18.45 -18.62 -6.72
N GLU A 129 19.16 -18.05 -5.74
CA GLU A 129 20.35 -18.67 -5.14
C GLU A 129 20.01 -19.98 -4.42
N ARG A 130 18.92 -20.01 -3.64
CA ARG A 130 18.43 -21.23 -2.96
C ARG A 130 18.03 -22.31 -3.96
N ASP A 131 17.34 -21.96 -5.04
CA ASP A 131 16.90 -22.91 -6.06
C ASP A 131 18.08 -23.47 -6.88
N SER A 132 19.08 -22.63 -7.16
CA SER A 132 20.34 -23.05 -7.79
C SER A 132 21.10 -24.05 -6.91
N LEU A 133 21.20 -23.77 -5.59
CA LEU A 133 21.84 -24.66 -4.62
C LEU A 133 21.07 -25.99 -4.47
N ARG A 134 19.74 -25.94 -4.36
CA ARG A 134 18.88 -27.14 -4.30
C ARG A 134 19.06 -28.02 -5.53
N LYS A 135 19.07 -27.42 -6.72
CA LYS A 135 19.30 -28.13 -7.99
C LYS A 135 20.69 -28.78 -8.07
N LYS A 136 21.75 -28.10 -7.60
CA LYS A 136 23.11 -28.67 -7.52
C LYS A 136 23.14 -29.88 -6.58
N ASN A 137 22.54 -29.78 -5.39
CA ASN A 137 22.50 -30.86 -4.41
C ASN A 137 21.69 -32.07 -4.92
N LEU A 138 20.53 -31.85 -5.55
CA LEU A 138 19.74 -32.91 -6.18
C LEU A 138 20.52 -33.63 -7.28
N LYS A 139 21.22 -32.89 -8.14
CA LYS A 139 22.08 -33.48 -9.19
C LYS A 139 23.20 -34.32 -8.61
N ALA A 140 23.86 -33.86 -7.54
CA ALA A 140 24.93 -34.59 -6.87
C ALA A 140 24.40 -35.91 -6.27
N LYS A 141 23.29 -35.86 -5.52
CA LYS A 141 22.66 -37.05 -4.93
C LYS A 141 22.21 -38.07 -5.98
N VAL A 142 21.61 -37.60 -7.07
CA VAL A 142 21.23 -38.48 -8.19
C VAL A 142 22.46 -39.11 -8.85
N ALA A 143 23.56 -38.36 -9.02
CA ALA A 143 24.79 -38.90 -9.59
C ALA A 143 25.47 -39.92 -8.66
N GLU A 144 25.44 -39.71 -7.34
CA GLU A 144 25.94 -40.66 -6.34
C GLU A 144 25.12 -41.96 -6.34
N LEU A 145 23.80 -41.86 -6.33
CA LEU A 145 22.92 -43.03 -6.38
C LEU A 145 23.08 -43.82 -7.67
N LYS A 146 23.28 -43.15 -8.82
CA LYS A 146 23.53 -43.83 -10.11
C LYS A 146 24.88 -44.55 -10.20
N LYS A 147 25.85 -44.18 -9.37
CA LYS A 147 27.17 -44.85 -9.31
C LYS A 147 27.15 -46.11 -8.45
N LYS A 148 26.10 -46.33 -7.65
CA LYS A 148 25.99 -47.53 -6.82
C LYS A 148 25.69 -48.77 -7.68
N PRO A 149 26.42 -49.88 -7.50
CA PRO A 149 26.27 -51.08 -8.32
C PRO A 149 24.95 -51.84 -8.06
N LYS A 150 24.38 -51.72 -6.85
CA LYS A 150 23.03 -52.18 -6.50
C LYS A 150 22.38 -51.14 -5.58
N LEU A 151 21.16 -50.73 -5.91
CA LEU A 151 20.36 -49.82 -5.08
C LEU A 151 19.31 -50.63 -4.31
N SER A 152 19.09 -50.29 -3.05
CA SER A 152 17.94 -50.81 -2.29
C SER A 152 16.61 -50.28 -2.87
N ASP A 153 15.49 -50.94 -2.58
CA ASP A 153 14.16 -50.51 -3.05
C ASP A 153 13.84 -49.07 -2.63
N THR A 154 14.25 -48.69 -1.42
CA THR A 154 14.12 -47.32 -0.90
C THR A 154 14.97 -46.31 -1.67
N GLU A 155 16.18 -46.69 -2.08
CA GLU A 155 17.05 -45.85 -2.89
C GLU A 155 16.59 -45.75 -4.34
N GLN A 156 15.97 -46.80 -4.88
CA GLN A 156 15.34 -46.77 -6.21
C GLN A 156 14.16 -45.80 -6.25
N ILE A 157 13.29 -45.84 -5.23
CA ILE A 157 12.18 -44.90 -5.07
C ILE A 157 12.71 -43.47 -4.93
N SER A 158 13.75 -43.28 -4.11
CA SER A 158 14.39 -41.98 -3.92
C SER A 158 14.97 -41.42 -5.22
N LEU A 159 15.67 -42.26 -5.99
CA LEU A 159 16.23 -41.90 -7.30
C LEU A 159 15.14 -41.49 -8.29
N PHE A 160 14.01 -42.21 -8.31
CA PHE A 160 12.86 -41.89 -9.16
C PHE A 160 12.25 -40.53 -8.81
N LEU A 161 11.98 -40.28 -7.53
CA LEU A 161 11.39 -39.03 -7.05
C LEU A 161 12.31 -37.83 -7.31
N MET A 162 13.61 -37.94 -6.99
CA MET A 162 14.59 -36.89 -7.25
C MET A 162 14.77 -36.62 -8.75
N SER A 163 14.69 -37.65 -9.58
CA SER A 163 14.77 -37.51 -11.04
C SER A 163 13.53 -36.79 -11.60
N LYS A 164 12.33 -37.08 -11.08
CA LYS A 164 11.10 -36.38 -11.44
C LYS A 164 11.11 -34.92 -11.00
N GLU A 165 11.62 -34.63 -9.80
CA GLU A 165 11.78 -33.26 -9.30
C GLU A 165 12.72 -32.45 -10.21
N LEU A 166 13.84 -33.03 -10.66
CA LEU A 166 14.75 -32.38 -11.61
C LEU A 166 14.10 -32.14 -12.99
N GLU A 167 13.21 -33.03 -13.44
CA GLU A 167 12.45 -32.87 -14.69
C GLU A 167 11.48 -31.68 -14.59
N ILE A 168 10.78 -31.57 -13.46
CA ILE A 168 9.87 -30.47 -13.16
C ILE A 168 10.62 -29.13 -13.13
N ILE A 169 11.73 -29.05 -12.39
CA ILE A 169 12.57 -27.84 -12.34
C ILE A 169 13.05 -27.42 -13.73
N ARG A 170 13.40 -28.38 -14.62
CA ARG A 170 13.78 -28.07 -16.01
C ARG A 170 12.63 -27.51 -16.83
N LYS A 171 11.39 -28.02 -16.67
CA LYS A 171 10.22 -27.53 -17.39
C LYS A 171 9.87 -26.09 -16.98
N TYR A 172 9.89 -25.79 -15.68
CA TYR A 172 9.64 -24.43 -15.19
C TYR A 172 10.65 -23.41 -15.69
N GLN A 173 11.95 -23.74 -15.67
CA GLN A 173 13.00 -22.84 -16.18
C GLN A 173 12.95 -22.62 -17.70
N LYS A 174 12.42 -23.58 -18.47
CA LYS A 174 12.20 -23.40 -19.91
C LYS A 174 10.95 -22.55 -20.20
N GLY A 175 9.91 -22.65 -19.36
CA GLY A 175 8.70 -21.84 -19.49
C GLY A 175 8.95 -20.34 -19.31
N GLU A 176 9.85 -19.96 -18.39
CA GLU A 176 10.23 -18.55 -18.18
C GLU A 176 11.01 -17.92 -19.35
N GLN A 177 11.66 -18.72 -20.21
CA GLN A 177 12.37 -18.22 -21.39
C GLN A 177 11.47 -17.97 -22.61
N SER A 178 10.23 -18.46 -22.61
CA SER A 178 9.30 -18.33 -23.74
C SER A 178 8.36 -17.10 -23.65
N SER A 179 8.44 -16.31 -22.57
CA SER A 179 7.60 -15.12 -22.36
C SER A 179 8.42 -13.82 -22.30
N LYS A 180 9.60 -13.79 -22.94
CA LYS A 180 10.37 -12.56 -23.19
C LYS A 180 10.43 -12.27 -24.68
#